data_AF-F0YP94-F1
#
_entry.id   AF-F0YP94-F1
#
_cell.length_a   1.000
_cell.length_b   1.000
_cell.length_c   1.000
_cell.angle_alpha   90.00
_cell.angle_beta   90.00
_cell.angle_gamma   90.00
#
_symmetry.space_group_name_H-M   'P 1'
#
loop_
_entity.id
_entity.type
_entity.pdbx_description
1 polymer ?
#
loop_
_entity_poly.entity_id
_entity_poly.type
_entity_poly.pdbx_seq_one_letter_code
_entity_poly.pdbx_strand_id
1 'polypeptide(L)'
;SGAGKTTMLNVLSGRASYGVTTGVVAINGVPESVKGFGPFVGFVPQEDTMHTNLTVGENVEFYGALRLPRHYTAWDVRKVVERTLEVLGLEHIEGSVIGDAEKRGISGGQRKRVNVAMEIVSDPSLLFLDEPTSGLDSTTSFELVQSLRVLSGRKVNVVVVLHQPSFFIFRMFHDVLLLCRGGRTAYCGPSEGALPYFEASGFSMPAFENPADFFMDVIAGKAAVRDGASPFAGALADVAGVQDSRKGARQHAAALAELWERHAGESRDTLEDAPHPTTPGRLEPAGRLSRSSRRAPRPAKLRIEVDAADVWTTRCLSSSSHPLHSG
;
A
#
# COMPACT_ATOMS: atom_id res chain seq x y z
N SER A 1 -11.17 -9.25 -7.58
CA SER A 1 -10.70 -8.33 -8.66
C SER A 1 -11.73 -7.27 -9.05
N GLY A 2 -11.27 -6.13 -9.58
CA GLY A 2 -12.13 -5.04 -10.09
C GLY A 2 -12.49 -3.93 -9.09
N ALA A 3 -11.92 -3.92 -7.89
CA ALA A 3 -12.18 -2.90 -6.88
C ALA A 3 -11.38 -1.59 -7.08
N GLY A 4 -10.46 -1.55 -8.05
CA GLY A 4 -9.61 -0.37 -8.29
C GLY A 4 -8.34 -0.30 -7.44
N LYS A 5 -7.84 -1.43 -6.91
CA LYS A 5 -6.63 -1.50 -6.06
C LYS A 5 -5.39 -0.88 -6.73
N THR A 6 -5.05 -1.36 -7.93
CA THR A 6 -3.95 -0.83 -8.76
C THR A 6 -4.18 0.64 -9.12
N THR A 7 -5.40 1.02 -9.46
CA THR A 7 -5.74 2.42 -9.75
C THR A 7 -5.50 3.32 -8.54
N MET A 8 -5.96 2.92 -7.35
CA MET A 8 -5.72 3.65 -6.11
C MET A 8 -4.23 3.74 -5.81
N LEU A 9 -3.48 2.65 -5.97
CA LEU A 9 -2.03 2.64 -5.76
C LEU A 9 -1.31 3.60 -6.74
N ASN A 10 -1.72 3.64 -8.00
CA ASN A 10 -1.19 4.57 -9.00
C ASN A 10 -1.53 6.03 -8.66
N VAL A 11 -2.73 6.31 -8.14
CA VAL A 11 -3.10 7.65 -7.68
C VAL A 11 -2.25 8.06 -6.48
N LEU A 12 -2.14 7.21 -5.46
CA LEU A 12 -1.37 7.47 -4.25
C LEU A 12 0.12 7.63 -4.52
N SER A 13 0.68 6.89 -5.48
CA SER A 13 2.09 7.03 -5.89
C SER A 13 2.33 8.19 -6.86
N GLY A 14 1.30 8.94 -7.24
CA GLY A 14 1.40 10.03 -8.21
C GLY A 14 1.68 9.57 -9.65
N ARG A 15 1.45 8.29 -9.98
CA ARG A 15 1.67 7.71 -11.31
C ARG A 15 0.44 7.70 -12.20
N ALA A 16 -0.76 7.92 -11.62
CA ALA A 16 -1.98 8.03 -12.41
C ALA A 16 -1.90 9.19 -13.41
N SER A 17 -1.97 8.85 -14.69
CA SER A 17 -2.03 9.79 -15.83
C SER A 17 -3.40 9.77 -16.53
N TYR A 18 -4.37 9.06 -15.94
CA TYR A 18 -5.68 8.77 -16.50
C TYR A 18 -6.79 9.07 -15.49
N GLY A 19 -7.99 9.37 -15.99
CA GLY A 19 -9.15 9.69 -15.17
C GLY A 19 -9.07 11.08 -14.52
N VAL A 20 -10.00 11.34 -13.60
CA VAL A 20 -10.05 12.56 -12.79
C VAL A 20 -9.73 12.18 -11.35
N THR A 21 -8.71 12.80 -10.76
CA THR A 21 -8.35 12.62 -9.35
C THR A 21 -8.95 13.74 -8.52
N THR A 22 -9.68 13.37 -7.46
CA THR A 22 -10.27 14.28 -6.48
C THR A 22 -9.73 13.95 -5.08
N GLY A 23 -9.93 14.87 -4.12
CA GLY A 23 -9.42 14.71 -2.75
C GLY A 23 -7.97 15.16 -2.58
N VAL A 24 -7.42 14.92 -1.39
CA VAL A 24 -6.10 15.41 -0.97
C VAL A 24 -5.24 14.24 -0.49
N VAL A 25 -4.01 14.17 -0.98
CA VAL A 25 -2.96 13.30 -0.42
C VAL A 25 -2.04 14.16 0.42
N ALA A 26 -1.82 13.76 1.68
CA ALA A 26 -0.92 14.45 2.59
C ALA A 26 0.28 13.59 2.95
N ILE A 27 1.48 14.16 2.79
CA ILE A 27 2.74 13.55 3.27
C ILE A 27 3.19 14.33 4.49
N ASN A 28 3.40 13.65 5.61
CA ASN A 28 3.74 14.27 6.90
C ASN A 28 2.74 15.35 7.34
N GLY A 29 1.45 15.20 7.00
CA GLY A 29 0.40 16.17 7.29
C GLY A 29 0.39 17.39 6.36
N VAL A 30 1.23 17.41 5.33
CA VAL A 30 1.27 18.49 4.32
C VAL A 30 0.57 18.01 3.05
N PRO A 31 -0.48 18.71 2.57
CA PRO A 31 -1.13 18.46 1.28
C PRO A 31 -0.16 18.65 0.12
N GLU A 32 0.50 17.57 -0.31
CA GLU A 32 1.53 17.64 -1.34
C GLU A 32 1.51 16.38 -2.22
N SER A 33 1.73 16.58 -3.52
CA SER A 33 1.82 15.45 -4.45
C SER A 33 3.08 14.64 -4.19
N VAL A 34 2.91 13.31 -4.16
CA VAL A 34 4.02 12.35 -4.06
C VAL A 34 5.06 12.52 -5.18
N LYS A 35 4.67 13.13 -6.32
CA LYS A 35 5.59 13.45 -7.43
C LYS A 35 6.79 14.30 -7.00
N GLY A 36 6.62 15.18 -6.01
CA GLY A 36 7.71 16.01 -5.46
C GLY A 36 8.77 15.20 -4.68
N PHE A 37 8.44 13.98 -4.27
CA PHE A 37 9.26 13.10 -3.45
C PHE A 37 9.92 11.97 -4.24
N GLY A 38 9.94 12.03 -5.57
CA GLY A 38 10.41 10.96 -6.45
C GLY A 38 11.68 10.20 -5.98
N PRO A 39 12.77 10.88 -5.58
CA PRO A 39 13.98 10.21 -5.08
C PRO A 39 13.78 9.34 -3.84
N PHE A 40 12.73 9.58 -3.05
CA PHE A 40 12.44 8.91 -1.78
C PHE A 40 11.27 7.92 -1.87
N VAL A 41 10.73 7.72 -3.09
CA VAL A 41 9.57 6.86 -3.35
C VAL A 41 10.01 5.70 -4.24
N GLY A 42 9.81 4.48 -3.76
CA GLY A 42 9.95 3.26 -4.55
C GLY A 42 8.58 2.78 -5.05
N PHE A 43 8.54 2.24 -6.27
CA PHE A 43 7.32 1.63 -6.82
C PHE A 43 7.66 0.32 -7.52
N VAL A 44 7.22 -0.80 -6.96
CA VAL A 44 7.37 -2.13 -7.54
C VAL A 44 6.10 -2.45 -8.34
N PRO A 45 6.15 -2.44 -9.68
CA PRO A 45 5.01 -2.82 -10.52
C PRO A 45 4.73 -4.33 -10.44
N GLN A 46 3.52 -4.72 -10.85
CA GLN A 46 3.11 -6.12 -10.93
C GLN A 46 3.96 -6.94 -11.93
N GLU A 47 4.37 -6.32 -13.05
CA GLU A 47 5.25 -6.94 -14.04
C GLU A 47 6.72 -6.74 -13.68
N ASP A 48 7.50 -7.82 -13.70
CA ASP A 48 8.92 -7.76 -13.35
C ASP A 48 9.75 -7.34 -14.57
N THR A 49 10.21 -6.09 -14.59
CA THR A 49 11.03 -5.56 -15.69
C THR A 49 12.48 -5.37 -15.23
N MET A 50 13.40 -6.16 -15.79
CA MET A 50 14.82 -6.14 -15.40
C MET A 50 15.72 -6.59 -16.56
N HIS A 51 17.03 -6.37 -16.45
CA HIS A 51 17.99 -6.79 -17.46
C HIS A 51 18.25 -8.29 -17.35
N THR A 52 17.71 -9.07 -18.30
CA THR A 52 17.74 -10.55 -18.27
C THR A 52 19.14 -11.13 -18.48
N ASN A 53 20.03 -10.39 -19.14
CA ASN A 53 21.40 -10.80 -19.42
C ASN A 53 22.41 -10.49 -18.30
N LEU A 54 22.02 -9.66 -17.34
CA LEU A 54 22.85 -9.31 -16.19
C LEU A 54 22.60 -10.28 -15.02
N THR A 55 23.54 -10.34 -14.11
CA THR A 55 23.40 -11.03 -12.83
C THR A 55 22.46 -10.28 -11.88
N VAL A 56 22.05 -10.95 -10.80
CA VAL A 56 21.26 -10.34 -9.72
C VAL A 56 21.98 -9.12 -9.15
N GLY A 57 23.27 -9.28 -8.80
CA GLY A 57 24.08 -8.19 -8.25
C GLY A 57 24.21 -7.02 -9.21
N GLU A 58 24.52 -7.29 -10.48
CA GLU A 58 24.66 -6.25 -11.52
C GLU A 58 23.36 -5.48 -11.76
N ASN A 59 22.20 -6.15 -11.74
CA ASN A 59 20.91 -5.45 -11.83
C ASN A 59 20.72 -4.50 -10.65
N VAL A 60 20.87 -4.99 -9.43
CA VAL A 60 20.64 -4.17 -8.23
C VAL A 60 21.65 -3.01 -8.15
N GLU A 61 22.91 -3.26 -8.51
CA GLU A 61 23.95 -2.23 -8.60
C GLU A 61 23.64 -1.18 -9.66
N PHE A 62 23.16 -1.59 -10.85
CA PHE A 62 22.76 -0.66 -11.91
C PHE A 62 21.68 0.32 -11.44
N TYR A 63 20.61 -0.18 -10.81
CA TYR A 63 19.55 0.67 -10.27
C TYR A 63 20.04 1.53 -9.10
N GLY A 64 20.91 0.99 -8.24
CA GLY A 64 21.56 1.71 -7.15
C GLY A 64 22.40 2.89 -7.66
N ALA A 65 23.29 2.65 -8.62
CA ALA A 65 24.16 3.68 -9.19
C ALA A 65 23.40 4.86 -9.82
N LEU A 66 22.19 4.61 -10.35
CA LEU A 66 21.36 5.65 -10.96
C LEU A 66 20.56 6.48 -9.93
N ARG A 67 20.23 5.91 -8.78
CA ARG A 67 19.28 6.50 -7.82
C ARG A 67 19.91 6.92 -6.50
N LEU A 68 21.05 6.35 -6.14
CA LEU A 68 21.78 6.71 -4.93
C LEU A 68 22.41 8.11 -5.05
N PRO A 69 22.72 8.76 -3.91
CA PRO A 69 23.29 10.10 -3.92
C PRO A 69 24.59 10.19 -4.72
N ARG A 70 24.75 11.23 -5.53
CA ARG A 70 25.94 11.42 -6.40
C ARG A 70 27.30 11.45 -5.71
N HIS A 71 27.33 11.65 -4.39
CA HIS A 71 28.57 11.66 -3.61
C HIS A 71 28.98 10.26 -3.13
N TYR A 72 28.14 9.23 -3.35
CA TYR A 72 28.49 7.85 -3.04
C TYR A 72 29.57 7.37 -4.01
N THR A 73 30.59 6.73 -3.45
CA THR A 73 31.62 6.03 -4.22
C THR A 73 31.08 4.69 -4.72
N ALA A 74 31.81 4.03 -5.63
CA ALA A 74 31.50 2.65 -6.03
C ALA A 74 31.48 1.70 -4.83
N TRP A 75 32.33 1.93 -3.84
CA TRP A 75 32.35 1.15 -2.61
C TRP A 75 31.08 1.37 -1.76
N ASP A 76 30.60 2.62 -1.66
CA ASP A 76 29.36 2.92 -0.94
C ASP A 76 28.15 2.28 -1.63
N VAL A 77 28.06 2.37 -2.97
CA VAL A 77 27.01 1.72 -3.76
C VAL A 77 27.05 0.21 -3.53
N ARG A 78 28.23 -0.41 -3.63
CA ARG A 78 28.40 -1.85 -3.38
C ARG A 78 27.91 -2.25 -1.99
N LYS A 79 28.21 -1.46 -0.96
CA LYS A 79 27.74 -1.72 0.42
C LYS A 79 26.23 -1.63 0.56
N VAL A 80 25.58 -0.72 -0.15
CA VAL A 80 24.11 -0.67 -0.18
C VAL A 80 23.54 -1.90 -0.87
N VAL A 81 24.11 -2.31 -2.01
CA VAL A 81 23.70 -3.52 -2.75
C VAL A 81 23.80 -4.76 -1.87
N GLU A 82 24.94 -4.99 -1.20
CA GLU A 82 25.14 -6.12 -0.27
C GLU A 82 24.01 -6.18 0.77
N ARG A 83 23.74 -5.05 1.45
CA ARG A 83 22.67 -4.96 2.45
C ARG A 83 21.28 -5.19 1.87
N THR A 84 21.02 -4.70 0.66
CA THR A 84 19.73 -4.91 -0.02
C THR A 84 19.51 -6.39 -0.35
N LEU A 85 20.55 -7.08 -0.83
CA LEU A 85 20.49 -8.51 -1.10
C LEU A 85 20.31 -9.31 0.19
N GLU A 86 21.00 -8.95 1.28
CA GLU A 86 20.85 -9.55 2.61
C GLU A 86 19.40 -9.50 3.10
N VAL A 87 18.80 -8.30 3.07
CA VAL A 87 17.42 -8.07 3.57
C VAL A 87 16.39 -8.93 2.85
N LEU A 88 16.64 -9.26 1.57
CA LEU A 88 15.74 -10.05 0.74
C LEU A 88 16.19 -11.52 0.63
N GLY A 89 17.27 -11.92 1.30
CA GLY A 89 17.81 -13.28 1.25
C GLY A 89 18.33 -13.68 -0.13
N LEU A 90 18.90 -12.73 -0.90
CA LEU A 90 19.34 -12.93 -2.29
C LEU A 90 20.86 -13.10 -2.44
N GLU A 91 21.64 -13.01 -1.36
CA GLU A 91 23.12 -13.08 -1.40
C GLU A 91 23.64 -14.34 -2.11
N HIS A 92 23.02 -15.49 -1.83
CA HIS A 92 23.41 -16.78 -2.40
C HIS A 92 23.23 -16.88 -3.92
N ILE A 93 22.47 -15.97 -4.54
CA ILE A 93 22.28 -15.91 -6.00
C ILE A 93 22.82 -14.64 -6.63
N GLU A 94 23.60 -13.84 -5.91
CA GLU A 94 24.11 -12.56 -6.40
C GLU A 94 24.77 -12.67 -7.79
N GLY A 95 25.62 -13.68 -8.00
CA GLY A 95 26.31 -13.94 -9.27
C GLY A 95 25.48 -14.71 -10.32
N SER A 96 24.21 -14.99 -10.04
CA SER A 96 23.34 -15.74 -10.97
C SER A 96 22.72 -14.79 -11.99
N VAL A 97 22.71 -15.19 -13.27
CA VAL A 97 22.05 -14.46 -14.35
C VAL A 97 20.53 -14.51 -14.17
N ILE A 98 19.85 -13.37 -14.36
CA ILE A 98 18.39 -13.29 -14.26
C ILE A 98 17.69 -14.26 -15.22
N GLY A 99 18.10 -14.27 -16.49
CA GLY A 99 17.56 -15.11 -17.55
C GLY A 99 16.14 -14.73 -17.97
N ASP A 100 15.65 -15.42 -18.99
CA ASP A 100 14.35 -15.26 -19.63
C ASP A 100 13.82 -16.60 -20.15
N ALA A 101 12.85 -16.57 -21.06
CA ALA A 101 12.26 -17.76 -21.65
C ALA A 101 13.24 -18.55 -22.53
N GLU A 102 14.25 -17.90 -23.09
CA GLU A 102 15.24 -18.53 -23.97
C GLU A 102 16.47 -19.00 -23.19
N LYS A 103 16.89 -18.22 -22.18
CA LYS A 103 18.04 -18.52 -21.32
C LYS A 103 17.59 -18.73 -19.89
N ARG A 104 17.67 -19.98 -19.42
CA ARG A 104 17.38 -20.33 -18.02
C ARG A 104 18.19 -19.47 -17.05
N GLY A 105 17.51 -18.84 -16.11
CA GLY A 105 18.11 -18.08 -15.02
C GLY A 105 17.48 -18.40 -13.66
N ILE A 106 17.23 -17.37 -12.86
CA ILE A 106 16.67 -17.49 -11.51
C ILE A 106 15.18 -17.90 -11.52
N SER A 107 14.70 -18.42 -10.39
CA SER A 107 13.29 -18.80 -10.22
C SER A 107 12.36 -17.59 -10.22
N GLY A 108 11.05 -17.80 -10.45
CA GLY A 108 10.05 -16.72 -10.39
C GLY A 108 10.00 -16.02 -9.02
N GLY A 109 10.11 -16.80 -7.93
CA GLY A 109 10.21 -16.26 -6.57
C GLY A 109 11.44 -15.39 -6.33
N GLN A 110 12.59 -15.84 -6.84
CA GLN A 110 13.81 -15.04 -6.80
C GLN A 110 13.65 -13.77 -7.64
N ARG A 111 13.07 -13.86 -8.84
CA ARG A 111 12.80 -12.72 -9.71
C ARG A 111 11.91 -11.66 -9.04
N LYS A 112 10.85 -12.07 -8.35
CA LYS A 112 9.98 -11.15 -7.58
C LYS A 112 10.76 -10.41 -6.49
N ARG A 113 11.60 -11.13 -5.74
CA ARG A 113 12.47 -10.51 -4.73
C ARG A 113 13.50 -9.57 -5.34
N VAL A 114 14.09 -9.90 -6.50
CA VAL A 114 15.00 -9.00 -7.22
C VAL A 114 14.27 -7.73 -7.68
N ASN A 115 13.03 -7.84 -8.17
CA ASN A 115 12.23 -6.68 -8.54
C ASN A 115 12.04 -5.70 -7.37
N VAL A 116 11.81 -6.25 -6.18
CA VAL A 116 11.73 -5.48 -4.93
C VAL A 116 13.10 -4.90 -4.53
N ALA A 117 14.20 -5.64 -4.73
CA ALA A 117 15.56 -5.18 -4.47
C ALA A 117 15.94 -3.93 -5.29
N MET A 118 15.59 -3.90 -6.57
CA MET A 118 15.87 -2.78 -7.48
C MET A 118 15.21 -1.46 -7.04
N GLU A 119 14.11 -1.53 -6.29
CA GLU A 119 13.48 -0.33 -5.73
C GLU A 119 14.06 0.05 -4.36
N ILE A 120 14.32 -0.93 -3.49
CA ILE A 120 14.81 -0.69 -2.12
C ILE A 120 16.27 -0.23 -2.10
N VAL A 121 17.09 -0.60 -3.10
CA VAL A 121 18.49 -0.15 -3.19
C VAL A 121 18.62 1.38 -3.20
N SER A 122 17.56 2.11 -3.57
CA SER A 122 17.52 3.57 -3.52
C SER A 122 17.27 4.17 -2.12
N ASP A 123 17.15 3.32 -1.08
CA ASP A 123 16.81 3.69 0.30
C ASP A 123 15.52 4.54 0.41
N PRO A 124 14.39 4.06 -0.14
CA PRO A 124 13.15 4.84 -0.16
C PRO A 124 12.56 5.00 1.24
N SER A 125 11.95 6.16 1.51
CA SER A 125 11.15 6.40 2.73
C SER A 125 9.70 5.92 2.59
N LEU A 126 9.23 5.77 1.35
CA LEU A 126 7.90 5.29 0.99
C LEU A 126 8.02 4.29 -0.16
N LEU A 127 7.47 3.09 0.02
CA LEU A 127 7.54 2.00 -0.93
C LEU A 127 6.13 1.52 -1.25
N PHE A 128 5.76 1.57 -2.52
CA PHE A 128 4.52 1.01 -3.05
C PHE A 128 4.80 -0.29 -3.79
N LEU A 129 3.98 -1.32 -3.57
CA LEU A 129 4.09 -2.59 -4.28
C LEU A 129 2.72 -3.06 -4.78
N ASP A 130 2.63 -3.35 -6.08
CA ASP A 130 1.40 -3.87 -6.67
C ASP A 130 1.47 -5.39 -6.88
N GLU A 131 0.65 -6.12 -6.12
CA GLU A 131 0.54 -7.59 -6.16
C GLU A 131 1.90 -8.33 -6.16
N PRO A 132 2.83 -8.02 -5.23
CA PRO A 132 4.20 -8.57 -5.26
C PRO A 132 4.27 -10.08 -4.95
N THR A 133 3.19 -10.66 -4.41
CA THR A 133 3.09 -12.10 -4.13
C THR A 133 2.38 -12.87 -5.25
N SER A 134 1.97 -12.20 -6.32
CA SER A 134 1.26 -12.85 -7.42
C SER A 134 2.17 -13.85 -8.14
N GLY A 135 1.67 -15.07 -8.33
CA GLY A 135 2.42 -16.18 -8.94
C GLY A 135 3.45 -16.85 -8.03
N LEU A 136 3.48 -16.52 -6.74
CA LEU A 136 4.33 -17.17 -5.74
C LEU A 136 3.58 -18.25 -4.97
N ASP A 137 4.30 -19.29 -4.55
CA ASP A 137 3.79 -20.22 -3.55
C ASP A 137 3.68 -19.55 -2.17
N SER A 138 3.03 -20.23 -1.22
CA SER A 138 2.75 -19.70 0.11
C SER A 138 4.01 -19.39 0.93
N THR A 139 5.05 -20.23 0.81
CA THR A 139 6.31 -20.05 1.53
C THR A 139 7.07 -18.85 1.00
N THR A 140 7.25 -18.78 -0.32
CA THR A 140 7.95 -17.65 -0.96
C THR A 140 7.20 -16.33 -0.73
N SER A 141 5.85 -16.36 -0.76
CA SER A 141 5.03 -15.18 -0.44
C SER A 141 5.25 -14.70 1.00
N PHE A 142 5.29 -15.64 1.95
CA PHE A 142 5.52 -15.33 3.35
C PHE A 142 6.91 -14.71 3.57
N GLU A 143 7.97 -15.30 3.00
CA GLU A 143 9.34 -14.78 3.08
C GLU A 143 9.44 -13.34 2.52
N LEU A 144 8.79 -13.08 1.39
CA LEU A 144 8.76 -11.75 0.79
C LEU A 144 8.07 -10.74 1.70
N VAL A 145 6.86 -11.05 2.20
CA VAL A 145 6.13 -10.13 3.10
C VAL A 145 6.87 -9.95 4.43
N GLN A 146 7.53 -10.98 4.94
CA GLN A 146 8.39 -10.87 6.12
C GLN A 146 9.56 -9.90 5.88
N SER A 147 10.16 -9.93 4.70
CA SER A 147 11.21 -8.97 4.32
C SER A 147 10.66 -7.54 4.27
N LEU A 148 9.47 -7.34 3.72
CA LEU A 148 8.77 -6.04 3.74
C LEU A 148 8.43 -5.57 5.16
N ARG A 149 8.08 -6.50 6.06
CA ARG A 149 7.84 -6.21 7.48
C ARG A 149 9.10 -5.71 8.18
N VAL A 150 10.26 -6.30 7.87
CA VAL A 150 11.56 -5.82 8.38
C VAL A 150 11.86 -4.40 7.93
N LEU A 151 11.60 -4.06 6.66
CA LEU A 151 11.76 -2.70 6.14
C LEU A 151 10.85 -1.71 6.86
N SER A 152 9.59 -2.10 7.13
CA SER A 152 8.67 -1.26 7.89
C SER A 152 9.17 -0.96 9.30
N GLY A 153 9.78 -1.94 9.97
CA GLY A 153 10.47 -1.74 11.25
C GLY A 153 11.65 -0.75 11.19
N ARG A 154 12.23 -0.54 10.01
CA ARG A 154 13.30 0.45 9.76
C ARG A 154 12.77 1.83 9.35
N LYS A 155 11.48 2.13 9.64
CA LYS A 155 10.80 3.40 9.34
C LYS A 155 10.58 3.70 7.85
N VAL A 156 10.57 2.66 7.02
CA VAL A 156 10.04 2.74 5.65
C VAL A 156 8.53 2.58 5.71
N ASN A 157 7.78 3.44 5.01
CA ASN A 157 6.34 3.29 4.88
C ASN A 157 6.08 2.36 3.71
N VAL A 158 5.51 1.18 3.97
CA VAL A 158 5.30 0.15 2.95
C VAL A 158 3.80 0.01 2.69
N VAL A 159 3.39 0.28 1.46
CA VAL A 159 2.01 0.13 0.99
C VAL A 159 2.00 -1.01 -0.02
N VAL A 160 1.30 -2.09 0.29
CA VAL A 160 1.21 -3.27 -0.57
C VAL A 160 -0.24 -3.56 -0.95
N VAL A 161 -0.45 -3.84 -2.22
CA VAL A 161 -1.72 -4.40 -2.71
C VAL A 161 -1.58 -5.91 -2.79
N LEU A 162 -2.41 -6.65 -2.07
CA LEU A 162 -2.44 -8.11 -2.12
C LEU A 162 -3.79 -8.65 -2.61
N HIS A 163 -3.78 -9.85 -3.17
CA HIS A 163 -4.97 -10.62 -3.49
C HIS A 163 -5.04 -11.81 -2.53
N GLN A 164 -6.02 -11.82 -1.63
CA GLN A 164 -6.31 -12.94 -0.70
C GLN A 164 -5.07 -13.45 0.06
N PRO A 165 -4.52 -12.65 1.00
CA PRO A 165 -3.39 -13.11 1.81
C PRO A 165 -3.78 -14.29 2.70
N SER A 166 -2.83 -15.20 2.92
CA SER A 166 -2.97 -16.25 3.95
C SER A 166 -3.09 -15.62 5.34
N PHE A 167 -3.65 -16.37 6.29
CA PHE A 167 -3.76 -15.94 7.70
C PHE A 167 -2.45 -15.37 8.25
N PHE A 168 -1.33 -16.07 8.02
CA PHE A 168 -0.03 -15.66 8.53
C PHE A 168 0.46 -14.35 7.91
N ILE A 169 0.23 -14.15 6.62
CA ILE A 169 0.57 -12.91 5.92
C ILE A 169 -0.34 -11.78 6.40
N PHE A 170 -1.64 -12.01 6.55
CA PHE A 170 -2.60 -11.02 7.02
C PHE A 170 -2.21 -10.44 8.39
N ARG A 171 -1.75 -11.29 9.31
CA ARG A 171 -1.31 -10.88 10.65
C ARG A 171 -0.03 -10.03 10.68
N MET A 172 0.69 -9.87 9.56
CA MET A 172 1.87 -9.01 9.51
C MET A 172 1.54 -7.52 9.29
N PHE A 173 0.32 -7.22 8.87
CA PHE A 173 -0.09 -5.84 8.55
C PHE A 173 -0.44 -5.05 9.80
N HIS A 174 0.06 -3.81 9.86
CA HIS A 174 -0.36 -2.84 10.87
C HIS A 174 -1.79 -2.37 10.60
N ASP A 175 -2.01 -1.89 9.38
CA ASP A 175 -3.27 -1.33 8.91
C ASP A 175 -3.70 -2.05 7.63
N VAL A 176 -5.00 -2.10 7.39
CA VAL A 176 -5.61 -2.66 6.18
C VAL A 176 -6.64 -1.71 5.63
N LEU A 177 -6.65 -1.60 4.29
CA LEU A 177 -7.65 -0.88 3.52
C LEU A 177 -8.39 -1.88 2.65
N LEU A 178 -9.66 -2.10 2.96
CA LEU A 178 -10.52 -3.02 2.23
C LEU A 178 -11.41 -2.24 1.28
N LEU A 179 -11.39 -2.60 0.00
CA LEU A 179 -12.17 -1.95 -1.05
C LEU A 179 -13.28 -2.86 -1.57
N CYS A 180 -14.48 -2.28 -1.67
CA CYS A 180 -15.61 -2.85 -2.39
C CYS A 180 -15.48 -2.64 -3.90
N ARG A 181 -16.34 -3.34 -4.65
CA ARG A 181 -16.53 -3.04 -6.08
C ARG A 181 -16.88 -1.56 -6.26
N GLY A 182 -16.31 -0.96 -7.31
CA GLY A 182 -16.47 0.46 -7.62
C GLY A 182 -15.56 1.41 -6.82
N GLY A 183 -14.53 0.92 -6.13
CA GLY A 183 -13.53 1.78 -5.47
C GLY A 183 -14.00 2.41 -4.16
N ARG A 184 -15.06 1.87 -3.55
CA ARG A 184 -15.57 2.33 -2.26
C ARG A 184 -14.84 1.63 -1.11
N THR A 185 -14.57 2.35 -0.03
CA THR A 185 -13.93 1.79 1.16
C THR A 185 -14.96 1.00 1.98
N ALA A 186 -14.63 -0.25 2.30
CA ALA A 186 -15.37 -1.10 3.23
C ALA A 186 -14.87 -0.93 4.67
N TYR A 187 -13.55 -0.80 4.82
CA TYR A 187 -12.85 -0.65 6.09
C TYR A 187 -11.49 0.00 5.86
N CYS A 188 -11.06 0.85 6.77
CA CYS A 188 -9.71 1.42 6.80
C CYS A 188 -9.27 1.60 8.24
N GLY A 189 -8.21 0.91 8.65
CA GLY A 189 -7.71 0.99 10.02
C GLY A 189 -6.83 -0.20 10.41
N PRO A 190 -6.56 -0.37 11.71
CA PRO A 190 -5.72 -1.45 12.22
C PRO A 190 -6.23 -2.84 11.80
N SER A 191 -5.34 -3.74 11.40
CA SER A 191 -5.72 -5.10 10.98
C SER A 191 -6.51 -5.87 12.04
N GLU A 192 -6.16 -5.68 13.31
CA GLU A 192 -6.83 -6.29 14.47
C GLU A 192 -8.25 -5.74 14.70
N GLY A 193 -8.53 -4.51 14.25
CA GLY A 193 -9.84 -3.87 14.40
C GLY A 193 -10.86 -4.25 13.31
N ALA A 194 -10.42 -4.91 12.24
CA ALA A 194 -11.28 -5.26 11.12
C ALA A 194 -12.37 -6.28 11.52
N LEU A 195 -12.02 -7.34 12.25
CA LEU A 195 -12.99 -8.36 12.64
C LEU A 195 -14.08 -7.81 13.58
N PRO A 196 -13.75 -7.12 14.69
CA PRO A 196 -14.76 -6.48 15.54
C PRO A 196 -15.69 -5.53 14.78
N TYR A 197 -15.16 -4.79 13.80
CA TYR A 197 -15.96 -3.90 12.95
C TYR A 197 -17.02 -4.65 12.14
N PHE A 198 -16.66 -5.75 11.47
CA PHE A 198 -17.62 -6.56 10.72
C PHE A 198 -18.59 -7.32 11.63
N GLU A 199 -18.17 -7.75 12.82
CA GLU A 199 -19.04 -8.39 13.80
C GLU A 199 -20.09 -7.41 14.37
N ALA A 200 -19.69 -6.18 14.69
CA ALA A 200 -20.61 -5.12 15.09
C ALA A 200 -21.60 -4.77 13.97
N SER A 201 -21.20 -5.02 12.72
CA SER A 201 -22.04 -4.88 11.53
C SER A 201 -22.96 -6.08 11.29
N GLY A 202 -23.04 -7.04 12.22
CA GLY A 202 -23.97 -8.17 12.14
C GLY A 202 -23.48 -9.38 11.35
N PHE A 203 -22.23 -9.36 10.87
CA PHE A 203 -21.61 -10.55 10.26
C PHE A 203 -21.00 -11.45 11.34
N SER A 204 -20.86 -12.73 11.05
CA SER A 204 -20.20 -13.67 11.95
C SER A 204 -19.17 -14.45 11.17
N MET A 205 -17.91 -14.37 11.60
CA MET A 205 -16.88 -15.21 11.01
C MET A 205 -17.05 -16.65 11.50
N PRO A 206 -17.10 -17.65 10.59
CA PRO A 206 -17.05 -19.05 10.96
C PRO A 206 -15.76 -19.40 11.73
N ALA A 207 -15.85 -20.43 12.57
CA ALA A 207 -14.69 -20.90 13.34
C ALA A 207 -13.59 -21.41 12.40
N PHE A 208 -12.34 -21.08 12.72
CA PHE A 208 -11.14 -21.49 11.98
C PHE A 208 -11.04 -20.94 10.55
N GLU A 209 -11.83 -19.93 10.20
CA GLU A 209 -11.73 -19.26 8.91
C GLU A 209 -10.60 -18.21 8.90
N ASN A 210 -10.00 -18.01 7.74
CA ASN A 210 -9.03 -16.93 7.53
C ASN A 210 -9.76 -15.58 7.50
N PRO A 211 -9.44 -14.62 8.39
CA PRO A 211 -10.10 -13.32 8.42
C PRO A 211 -10.07 -12.59 7.09
N ALA A 212 -8.96 -12.69 6.35
CA ALA A 212 -8.85 -12.05 5.04
C ALA A 212 -9.88 -12.59 4.03
N ASP A 213 -10.13 -13.91 4.05
CA ASP A 213 -11.12 -14.54 3.17
C ASP A 213 -12.54 -14.16 3.61
N PHE A 214 -12.81 -14.22 4.92
CA PHE A 214 -14.09 -13.78 5.49
C PHE A 214 -14.44 -12.34 5.11
N PHE A 215 -13.52 -11.38 5.24
CA PHE A 215 -13.78 -9.99 4.86
C PHE A 215 -14.07 -9.85 3.36
N MET A 216 -13.38 -10.62 2.52
CA MET A 216 -13.64 -10.62 1.09
C MET A 216 -15.00 -11.21 0.75
N ASP A 217 -15.46 -12.23 1.49
CA ASP A 217 -16.79 -12.80 1.33
C ASP A 217 -17.90 -11.86 1.81
N VAL A 218 -17.68 -11.14 2.91
CA VAL A 218 -18.57 -10.04 3.34
C VAL A 218 -18.68 -8.98 2.23
N ILE A 219 -17.55 -8.50 1.71
CA ILE A 219 -17.48 -7.49 0.65
C ILE A 219 -18.07 -7.99 -0.67
N ALA A 220 -18.05 -9.30 -0.91
CA ALA A 220 -18.65 -9.93 -2.08
C ALA A 220 -20.15 -10.25 -1.89
N GLY A 221 -20.72 -10.01 -0.69
CA GLY A 221 -22.12 -10.30 -0.38
C GLY A 221 -22.41 -11.79 -0.23
N LYS A 222 -21.39 -12.59 0.11
CA LYS A 222 -21.47 -14.05 0.27
C LYS A 222 -21.52 -14.51 1.73
N ALA A 223 -21.12 -13.65 2.66
CA ALA A 223 -21.14 -13.98 4.08
C ALA A 223 -22.57 -13.98 4.64
N ALA A 224 -22.85 -14.88 5.57
CA ALA A 224 -24.12 -14.93 6.28
C ALA A 224 -24.24 -13.75 7.25
N VAL A 225 -25.40 -13.10 7.24
CA VAL A 225 -25.78 -12.04 8.17
C VAL A 225 -26.59 -12.67 9.31
N ARG A 226 -26.31 -12.30 10.57
CA ARG A 226 -27.09 -12.78 11.71
C ARG A 226 -28.53 -12.25 11.64
N ASP A 227 -29.52 -13.06 12.02
CA ASP A 227 -30.91 -12.62 12.13
C ASP A 227 -31.04 -11.44 13.11
N GLY A 228 -31.64 -10.33 12.65
CA GLY A 228 -31.76 -9.09 13.42
C GLY A 228 -30.60 -8.10 13.30
N ALA A 229 -29.73 -8.26 12.29
CA ALA A 229 -28.61 -7.36 12.04
C ALA A 229 -29.02 -5.90 11.80
N SER A 230 -28.09 -4.98 12.07
CA SER A 230 -28.33 -3.54 12.00
C SER A 230 -28.60 -3.09 10.54
N PRO A 231 -29.26 -1.92 10.35
CA PRO A 231 -29.46 -1.34 9.01
C PRO A 231 -28.14 -1.13 8.23
N PHE A 232 -27.03 -0.98 8.95
CA PHE A 232 -25.69 -0.87 8.39
C PHE A 232 -25.25 -2.14 7.66
N ALA A 233 -25.61 -3.33 8.18
CA ALA A 233 -25.37 -4.61 7.53
C ALA A 233 -26.03 -4.68 6.15
N GLY A 234 -27.29 -4.22 6.08
CA GLY A 234 -28.05 -4.11 4.83
C GLY A 234 -27.39 -3.16 3.83
N ALA A 235 -26.95 -1.98 4.27
CA ALA A 235 -26.23 -1.04 3.41
C ALA A 235 -24.89 -1.59 2.89
N LEU A 236 -24.14 -2.33 3.72
CA LEU A 236 -22.88 -2.95 3.31
C LEU A 236 -23.12 -4.11 2.33
N ALA A 237 -24.14 -4.93 2.59
CA ALA A 237 -24.60 -5.99 1.70
C ALA A 237 -25.13 -5.44 0.38
N ASP A 238 -25.83 -4.30 0.39
CA ASP A 238 -26.26 -3.59 -0.81
C ASP A 238 -25.04 -3.06 -1.59
N VAL A 239 -24.06 -2.45 -0.92
CA VAL A 239 -22.80 -2.02 -1.54
C VAL A 239 -22.05 -3.18 -2.19
N ALA A 240 -22.07 -4.36 -1.57
CA ALA A 240 -21.53 -5.61 -2.09
C ALA A 240 -22.36 -6.21 -3.25
N GLY A 241 -23.68 -6.07 -3.17
CA GLY A 241 -24.68 -6.62 -4.08
C GLY A 241 -25.05 -5.73 -5.27
N VAL A 242 -24.59 -4.47 -5.35
CA VAL A 242 -24.89 -3.57 -6.48
C VAL A 242 -24.29 -4.13 -7.79
N GLN A 243 -25.13 -4.85 -8.53
CA GLN A 243 -25.12 -4.85 -9.98
C GLN A 243 -25.81 -3.54 -10.43
N ASP A 244 -24.99 -2.55 -10.75
CA ASP A 244 -25.30 -1.36 -11.56
C ASP A 244 -26.69 -0.70 -11.35
N SER A 245 -26.78 0.28 -10.42
CA SER A 245 -27.91 1.22 -10.36
C SER A 245 -27.49 2.56 -9.75
N ARG A 246 -27.24 3.55 -10.62
CA ARG A 246 -26.64 4.88 -10.34
C ARG A 246 -27.39 5.79 -9.34
N LYS A 247 -28.58 5.42 -8.86
CA LYS A 247 -29.36 6.21 -7.87
C LYS A 247 -29.11 5.80 -6.42
N GLY A 248 -28.84 4.53 -6.12
CA GLY A 248 -28.65 4.04 -4.75
C GLY A 248 -27.31 4.42 -4.11
N ALA A 249 -26.28 4.67 -4.94
CA ALA A 249 -24.92 4.95 -4.47
C ALA A 249 -24.76 6.33 -3.81
N ARG A 250 -25.55 7.34 -4.20
CA ARG A 250 -25.47 8.70 -3.64
C ARG A 250 -26.13 8.80 -2.25
N GLN A 251 -27.25 8.12 -2.05
CA GLN A 251 -27.97 8.13 -0.77
C GLN A 251 -27.20 7.33 0.30
N HIS A 252 -26.55 6.22 -0.08
CA HIS A 252 -25.81 5.38 0.86
C HIS A 252 -24.43 5.92 1.23
N ALA A 253 -23.75 6.63 0.33
CA ALA A 253 -22.48 7.28 0.67
C ALA A 253 -22.65 8.38 1.71
N ALA A 254 -23.73 9.15 1.65
CA ALA A 254 -24.07 10.14 2.66
C ALA A 254 -24.34 9.49 4.03
N ALA A 255 -25.04 8.35 4.06
CA ALA A 255 -25.29 7.59 5.28
C ALA A 255 -24.01 7.01 5.92
N LEU A 256 -23.08 6.51 5.10
CA LEU A 256 -21.79 6.00 5.57
C LEU A 256 -20.86 7.12 6.09
N ALA A 257 -20.86 8.28 5.44
CA ALA A 257 -20.10 9.45 5.89
C ALA A 257 -20.62 9.99 7.24
N GLU A 258 -21.94 10.13 7.39
CA GLU A 258 -22.54 10.58 8.67
C GLU A 258 -22.32 9.61 9.83
N LEU A 259 -22.25 8.30 9.57
CA LEU A 259 -22.01 7.28 10.60
C LEU A 259 -20.53 7.18 10.98
N TRP A 260 -19.63 7.37 10.02
CA TRP A 260 -18.19 7.45 10.24
C TRP A 260 -17.83 8.63 11.17
N GLU A 261 -18.41 9.81 10.93
CA GLU A 261 -18.18 10.98 11.78
C GLU A 261 -18.68 10.77 13.22
N ARG A 262 -19.79 10.04 13.42
CA ARG A 262 -20.33 9.74 14.75
C ARG A 262 -19.40 8.84 15.58
N HIS A 263 -18.78 7.82 14.97
CA HIS A 263 -17.90 6.90 15.69
C HIS A 263 -16.43 7.37 15.77
N ALA A 264 -15.96 8.19 14.83
CA ALA A 264 -14.64 8.82 14.92
C ALA A 264 -14.52 9.79 16.12
N GLY A 265 -15.65 10.34 16.59
CA GLY A 265 -15.73 11.18 17.80
C GLY A 265 -15.49 10.41 19.11
N GLU A 266 -15.93 9.15 19.21
CA GLU A 266 -15.84 8.36 20.45
C GLU A 266 -14.43 7.84 20.75
N SER A 267 -13.54 7.80 19.76
CA SER A 267 -12.14 7.37 19.94
C SER A 267 -11.18 8.51 20.32
N ARG A 268 -11.65 9.76 20.42
CA ARG A 268 -10.81 10.92 20.78
C ARG A 268 -10.65 11.14 22.28
N ASP A 269 -11.57 10.63 23.11
CA ASP A 269 -11.63 10.98 24.55
C ASP A 269 -10.80 10.09 25.49
N THR A 270 -9.96 9.16 24.99
CA THR A 270 -9.18 8.25 25.86
C THR A 270 -7.65 8.34 25.71
N LEU A 271 -7.12 9.42 25.11
CA LEU A 271 -5.69 9.55 24.82
C LEU A 271 -5.02 10.85 25.31
N GLU A 272 -5.62 11.57 26.26
CA GLU A 272 -5.02 12.81 26.81
C GLU A 272 -4.23 12.65 28.13
N ASP A 273 -4.24 11.51 28.82
CA ASP A 273 -3.56 11.38 30.13
C ASP A 273 -2.56 10.22 30.22
N ALA A 274 -1.43 10.32 29.51
CA ALA A 274 -0.27 9.44 29.74
C ALA A 274 1.02 10.26 29.94
N PRO A 275 1.75 10.09 31.07
CA PRO A 275 2.92 10.90 31.39
C PRO A 275 4.15 10.54 30.52
N HIS A 276 4.85 11.56 30.05
CA HIS A 276 6.09 11.44 29.28
C HIS A 276 7.25 10.85 30.11
N PRO A 277 8.01 9.87 29.59
CA PRO A 277 9.25 9.44 30.24
C PRO A 277 10.41 10.41 29.92
N THR A 278 10.99 10.97 30.98
CA THR A 278 12.21 11.79 30.97
C THR A 278 13.44 11.01 30.51
N THR A 279 14.19 11.57 29.57
CA THR A 279 15.50 11.05 29.10
C THR A 279 16.65 11.66 29.92
N PRO A 280 17.63 10.90 30.43
CA PRO A 280 18.84 11.48 31.00
C PRO A 280 20.03 11.47 30.02
N GLY A 281 20.78 12.58 30.02
CA GLY A 281 22.23 12.59 29.78
C GLY A 281 22.72 12.86 28.34
N ARG A 282 22.98 14.13 28.03
CA ARG A 282 23.71 14.59 26.85
C ARG A 282 25.16 14.88 27.25
N LEU A 283 26.14 14.32 26.53
CA LEU A 283 27.53 14.77 26.51
C LEU A 283 27.81 15.38 25.14
N GLU A 284 28.11 16.67 25.11
CA GLU A 284 28.65 17.39 23.94
C GLU A 284 30.18 17.23 23.91
N PRO A 285 30.81 17.35 22.73
CA PRO A 285 31.76 18.44 22.61
C PRO A 285 31.67 19.24 21.30
N ALA A 286 32.16 20.47 21.43
CA ALA A 286 32.16 21.58 20.50
C ALA A 286 32.97 21.34 19.20
N GLY A 287 32.55 22.03 18.13
CA GLY A 287 33.38 22.23 16.94
C GLY A 287 32.61 22.72 15.72
N ARG A 288 32.69 24.02 15.42
CA ARG A 288 32.14 24.69 14.23
C ARG A 288 32.43 23.93 12.93
N LEU A 289 31.44 23.90 12.03
CA LEU A 289 31.58 24.36 10.63
C LEU A 289 30.19 24.51 10.00
N SER A 290 29.88 25.75 9.59
CA SER A 290 28.67 26.08 8.83
C SER A 290 28.78 25.53 7.40
N ARG A 291 27.97 24.51 7.09
CA ARG A 291 27.53 24.23 5.73
C ARG A 291 26.05 23.88 5.81
N SER A 292 25.25 24.52 4.97
CA SER A 292 23.83 24.25 4.81
C SER A 292 23.64 22.79 4.36
N SER A 293 23.57 21.87 5.31
CA SER A 293 23.13 20.51 5.04
C SER A 293 21.64 20.59 4.76
N ARG A 294 21.24 20.25 3.53
CA ARG A 294 19.87 19.79 3.30
C ARG A 294 19.69 18.59 4.22
N ARG A 295 19.00 18.82 5.33
CA ARG A 295 18.65 17.82 6.34
C ARG A 295 18.09 16.62 5.57
N ALA A 296 18.64 15.42 5.80
CA ALA A 296 18.06 14.20 5.26
C ALA A 296 16.55 14.23 5.51
N PRO A 297 15.70 13.95 4.51
CA PRO A 297 14.27 14.03 4.70
C PRO A 297 13.87 13.12 5.85
N ARG A 298 13.01 13.65 6.74
CA ARG A 298 12.42 12.86 7.81
C ARG A 298 11.65 11.69 7.20
N PRO A 299 11.56 10.52 7.87
CA PRO A 299 10.75 9.41 7.40
C PRO A 299 9.34 9.92 7.10
N ALA A 300 8.89 9.73 5.87
CA ALA A 300 7.63 10.27 5.37
C ALA A 300 6.45 9.51 5.96
N LYS A 301 5.87 9.97 7.07
CA LYS A 301 4.57 9.45 7.52
C LYS A 301 3.54 9.75 6.44
N LEU A 302 3.18 8.73 5.67
CA LEU A 302 2.05 8.83 4.74
C LEU A 302 0.79 8.71 5.58
N ARG A 303 0.02 9.80 5.66
CA ARG A 303 -1.33 9.75 6.21
C ARG A 303 -2.29 9.88 5.05
N ILE A 304 -2.98 8.79 4.74
CA ILE A 304 -4.05 8.81 3.76
C ILE A 304 -5.30 9.24 4.52
N GLU A 305 -5.61 10.53 4.49
CA GLU A 305 -6.92 11.03 4.89
C GLU A 305 -7.86 10.85 3.70
N VAL A 306 -8.61 9.75 3.71
CA VAL A 306 -9.72 9.56 2.77
C VAL A 306 -10.88 10.35 3.35
N ASP A 307 -11.20 11.49 2.75
CA ASP A 307 -12.39 12.24 3.10
C ASP A 307 -13.62 11.38 2.77
N ALA A 308 -14.38 10.99 3.80
CA ALA A 308 -15.48 10.04 3.68
C ALA A 308 -16.62 10.58 2.78
N ALA A 309 -16.62 11.89 2.50
CA ALA A 309 -17.65 12.57 1.72
C ALA A 309 -17.45 12.48 0.19
N ASP A 310 -16.23 12.23 -0.32
CA ASP A 310 -15.96 12.24 -1.76
C ASP A 310 -15.79 10.82 -2.32
N VAL A 311 -16.95 10.24 -2.63
CA VAL A 311 -17.05 9.01 -3.43
C VAL A 311 -16.34 9.20 -4.76
N TRP A 312 -15.25 8.47 -4.95
CA TRP A 312 -14.60 8.23 -6.24
C TRP A 312 -15.62 7.70 -7.26
N THR A 313 -16.31 8.60 -7.93
CA THR A 313 -17.16 8.28 -9.08
C THR A 313 -16.39 8.66 -10.32
N THR A 314 -15.77 7.66 -10.96
CA THR A 314 -15.29 7.77 -12.33
C THR A 314 -16.48 8.11 -13.22
N ARG A 315 -16.68 9.39 -13.55
CA ARG A 315 -17.60 9.77 -14.61
C ARG A 315 -17.00 9.30 -15.93
N CYS A 316 -17.41 8.13 -16.41
CA CYS A 316 -17.40 7.87 -17.84
C CYS A 316 -18.40 8.84 -18.48
N LEU A 317 -17.90 9.91 -19.09
CA LEU A 317 -18.68 10.72 -20.00
C LEU A 317 -18.99 9.86 -21.23
N SER A 318 -20.19 9.30 -21.28
CA SER A 318 -20.79 8.86 -22.53
C SER A 318 -20.99 10.09 -23.41
N SER A 319 -20.39 10.08 -24.59
CA SER A 319 -20.63 11.04 -25.66
C SER A 319 -22.12 11.08 -26.02
N SER A 320 -22.84 12.10 -25.56
CA SER A 320 -24.14 12.46 -26.12
C SER A 320 -23.92 13.39 -27.31
N SER A 321 -24.34 12.90 -28.47
CA SER A 321 -24.53 13.61 -29.74
C SER A 321 -25.05 15.05 -29.57
N HIS A 322 -24.35 16.00 -30.20
CA HIS A 322 -24.85 17.34 -30.46
C HIS A 322 -26.07 17.29 -31.40
N PRO A 323 -27.13 18.08 -31.16
CA PRO A 323 -28.06 18.46 -32.21
C PRO A 323 -27.43 19.60 -33.04
N LEU A 324 -27.18 19.33 -34.32
CA LEU A 324 -26.90 20.36 -35.32
C LEU A 324 -28.23 21.05 -35.68
N HIS A 325 -28.34 22.33 -35.35
CA HIS A 325 -29.27 23.24 -36.00
C HIS A 325 -28.54 23.94 -37.15
N SER A 326 -29.00 23.70 -38.38
CA SER A 326 -28.92 24.62 -39.51
C SER A 326 -29.98 24.22 -40.54
N GLY A 327 -30.95 25.11 -40.76
CA GLY A 327 -32.11 24.94 -41.62
C GLY A 327 -33.28 25.76 -41.09
#